data_AF-A0A2R7J6L9-F1
#
_entry.id   AF-A0A2R7J6L9-F1
#
_cell.length_a   1.000
_cell.length_b   1.000
_cell.length_c   1.000
_cell.angle_alpha   90.00
_cell.angle_beta   90.00
_cell.angle_gamma   90.00
#
_symmetry.space_group_name_H-M   'P 1'
#
loop_
_entity.id
_entity.type
_entity.pdbx_description
1 polymer ?
#
loop_
_entity_poly.entity_id
_entity_poly.type
_entity_poly.pdbx_seq_one_letter_code
_entity_poly.pdbx_strand_id
1 'polypeptide(L)'
;CADWDPRNFEVWPIKAPTQDELDRHFLWRFWQKLPACGDIAVFDRSWYGRVLVERVEGYAKEAEWKRGYDEINEFEAQQADSGTTIVKLFVHVTQKQQDKRLADRLEHPWKRWKTGAEDYRNRAKRAEYLDAMHDMFKRTDTRWAPWVVIDGNDKKAGRIGALTAIAERLEAHVDMTPPVLDPEVEKIAREALGL
;
A
#
# COMPACT_ATOMS: atom_id res chain seq x y z
N CYS A 1 5.56 19.76 8.26
CA CYS A 1 5.28 18.33 8.04
C CYS A 1 3.80 18.12 8.32
N ALA A 2 3.09 17.29 7.57
CA ALA A 2 1.74 16.94 7.97
C ALA A 2 1.88 16.06 9.21
N ASP A 3 1.51 16.57 10.39
CA ASP A 3 1.61 15.85 11.65
C ASP A 3 0.42 14.89 11.73
N TRP A 4 0.65 13.65 11.33
CA TRP A 4 -0.34 12.57 11.49
C TRP A 4 -0.28 12.06 12.92
N ASP A 5 -1.45 11.86 13.53
CA ASP A 5 -1.54 11.30 14.88
C ASP A 5 -1.20 9.79 14.85
N PRO A 6 -0.09 9.35 15.47
CA PRO A 6 0.34 7.96 15.43
C PRO A 6 -0.61 6.99 16.13
N ARG A 7 -1.64 7.49 16.84
CA ARG A 7 -2.66 6.64 17.46
C ARG A 7 -3.65 6.06 16.46
N ASN A 8 -3.83 6.72 15.32
CA ASN A 8 -4.89 6.40 14.35
C ASN A 8 -4.31 5.91 13.01
N PHE A 9 -3.01 5.57 12.97
CA PHE A 9 -2.45 4.89 11.81
C PHE A 9 -1.38 3.87 12.18
N GLU A 10 -1.30 2.79 11.42
CA GLU A 10 -0.31 1.72 11.57
C GLU A 10 0.36 1.43 10.21
N VAL A 11 1.67 1.23 10.21
CA VAL A 11 2.45 0.93 8.99
C VAL A 11 2.94 -0.51 9.02
N TRP A 12 2.49 -1.32 8.08
CA TRP A 12 2.82 -2.73 7.95
C TRP A 12 3.88 -2.97 6.86
N PRO A 13 5.16 -3.17 7.21
CA PRO A 13 6.18 -3.59 6.26
C PRO A 13 6.06 -5.09 5.95
N ILE A 14 5.53 -5.40 4.77
CA ILE A 14 5.17 -6.75 4.34
C ILE A 14 6.42 -7.47 3.81
N LYS A 15 6.90 -8.46 4.57
CA LYS A 15 8.06 -9.32 4.25
C LYS A 15 7.63 -10.67 3.68
N ALA A 16 8.61 -11.51 3.33
CA ALA A 16 8.38 -12.91 2.96
C ALA A 16 7.55 -13.62 4.05
N PRO A 17 6.61 -14.49 3.66
CA PRO A 17 5.72 -15.13 4.62
C PRO A 17 6.46 -16.08 5.57
N THR A 18 5.96 -16.19 6.80
CA THR A 18 6.43 -17.20 7.76
C THR A 18 5.83 -18.57 7.41
N GLN A 19 6.31 -19.64 8.07
CA GLN A 19 5.74 -20.98 7.85
C GLN A 19 4.24 -21.04 8.19
N ASP A 20 3.81 -20.46 9.33
CA ASP A 20 2.38 -20.43 9.68
C ASP A 20 1.54 -19.62 8.67
N GLU A 21 2.10 -18.56 8.09
CA GLU A 21 1.42 -17.81 7.03
C GLU A 21 1.33 -18.62 5.72
N LEU A 22 2.33 -19.45 5.40
CA LEU A 22 2.35 -20.34 4.24
C LEU A 22 1.37 -21.51 4.37
N ASP A 23 1.11 -21.95 5.61
CA ASP A 23 0.16 -23.03 5.90
C ASP A 23 -1.31 -22.55 5.84
N ARG A 24 -1.55 -21.27 5.52
CA ARG A 24 -2.86 -20.63 5.42
C ARG A 24 -3.09 -20.02 4.03
N HIS A 25 -4.30 -19.54 3.80
CA HIS A 25 -4.59 -18.74 2.61
C HIS A 25 -3.73 -17.45 2.61
N PHE A 26 -3.15 -17.07 1.47
CA PHE A 26 -2.19 -15.95 1.41
C PHE A 26 -2.78 -14.60 1.87
N LEU A 27 -4.10 -14.41 1.74
CA LEU A 27 -4.81 -13.22 2.23
C LEU A 27 -4.96 -13.17 3.75
N TRP A 28 -4.85 -14.31 4.44
CA TRP A 28 -5.11 -14.40 5.89
C TRP A 28 -4.28 -13.39 6.69
N ARG A 29 -2.98 -13.28 6.39
CA ARG A 29 -2.09 -12.34 7.08
C ARG A 29 -2.44 -10.87 6.87
N PHE A 30 -3.19 -10.54 5.80
CA PHE A 30 -3.63 -9.18 5.52
C PHE A 30 -4.97 -8.89 6.20
N TRP A 31 -5.87 -9.89 6.25
CA TRP A 31 -7.09 -9.82 7.05
C TRP A 31 -6.82 -9.46 8.51
N GLN A 32 -5.76 -10.02 9.10
CA GLN A 32 -5.36 -9.73 10.48
C GLN A 32 -4.81 -8.30 10.70
N LYS A 33 -4.58 -7.53 9.63
CA LYS A 33 -3.90 -6.23 9.66
C LYS A 33 -4.78 -5.09 9.12
N LEU A 34 -6.04 -5.37 8.83
CA LEU A 34 -7.00 -4.35 8.39
C LEU A 34 -7.23 -3.32 9.51
N PRO A 35 -7.43 -2.04 9.16
CA PRO A 35 -7.65 -1.00 10.16
C PRO A 35 -9.04 -1.15 10.81
N ALA A 36 -9.18 -0.64 12.04
CA ALA A 36 -10.48 -0.43 12.65
C ALA A 36 -11.17 0.80 12.04
N CYS A 37 -12.45 1.01 12.38
CA CYS A 37 -13.19 2.19 11.93
C CYS A 37 -12.51 3.48 12.43
N GLY A 38 -12.19 4.39 11.52
CA GLY A 38 -11.51 5.65 11.82
C GLY A 38 -9.98 5.58 11.79
N ASP A 39 -9.40 4.39 11.67
CA ASP A 39 -7.95 4.19 11.59
C ASP A 39 -7.45 4.02 10.14
N ILE A 40 -6.16 4.26 9.95
CA ILE A 40 -5.49 4.11 8.65
C ILE A 40 -4.43 3.01 8.74
N ALA A 41 -4.54 1.98 7.90
CA ALA A 41 -3.48 0.99 7.72
C ALA A 41 -2.70 1.27 6.44
N VAL A 42 -1.38 1.40 6.55
CA VAL A 42 -0.47 1.60 5.41
C VAL A 42 0.31 0.31 5.16
N PHE A 43 0.12 -0.29 3.99
CA PHE A 43 0.83 -1.50 3.58
C PHE A 43 2.06 -1.14 2.72
N ASP A 44 3.28 -1.26 3.27
CA ASP A 44 4.51 -1.20 2.48
C ASP A 44 4.77 -2.58 1.86
N ARG A 45 4.37 -2.69 0.59
CA ARG A 45 4.00 -3.93 -0.11
C ARG A 45 2.71 -4.53 0.47
N SER A 46 2.03 -5.37 -0.30
CA SER A 46 0.69 -5.86 0.04
C SER A 46 0.42 -7.25 -0.56
N TRP A 47 -0.85 -7.66 -0.58
CA TRP A 47 -1.32 -8.92 -1.16
C TRP A 47 -0.97 -9.08 -2.65
N TYR A 48 -0.65 -7.98 -3.34
CA TYR A 48 -0.16 -8.01 -4.73
C TYR A 48 1.16 -8.76 -4.91
N GLY A 49 1.88 -9.10 -3.83
CA GLY A 49 3.02 -10.03 -3.88
C GLY A 49 2.71 -11.34 -4.60
N ARG A 50 1.48 -11.88 -4.43
CA ARG A 50 0.98 -13.10 -5.08
C ARG A 50 1.06 -13.06 -6.60
N VAL A 51 0.76 -11.91 -7.20
CA VAL A 51 0.69 -11.73 -8.66
C VAL A 51 1.90 -11.01 -9.25
N LEU A 52 2.84 -10.60 -8.40
CA LEU A 52 4.10 -9.96 -8.78
C LEU A 52 5.29 -10.86 -8.44
N VAL A 53 5.91 -10.66 -7.27
CA VAL A 53 7.15 -11.36 -6.90
C VAL A 53 6.94 -12.88 -6.83
N GLU A 54 5.83 -13.36 -6.29
CA GLU A 54 5.57 -14.80 -6.19
C GLU A 54 5.36 -15.45 -7.55
N ARG A 55 4.81 -14.71 -8.52
CA ARG A 55 4.67 -15.13 -9.93
C ARG A 55 6.03 -15.19 -10.64
N VAL A 56 6.84 -14.13 -10.52
CA VAL A 56 8.12 -13.98 -11.24
C VAL A 56 9.25 -14.83 -10.64
N GLU A 57 9.23 -15.03 -9.33
CA GLU A 57 10.20 -15.89 -8.64
C GLU A 57 9.74 -17.35 -8.54
N GLY A 58 8.51 -17.67 -8.94
CA GLY A 58 7.97 -19.03 -8.91
C GLY A 58 7.67 -19.54 -7.50
N TYR A 59 7.44 -18.65 -6.54
CA TYR A 59 7.01 -19.01 -5.18
C TYR A 59 5.53 -19.41 -5.10
N ALA A 60 4.73 -19.06 -6.11
CA ALA A 60 3.37 -19.52 -6.28
C ALA A 60 3.25 -20.30 -7.59
N LYS A 61 2.55 -21.43 -7.58
CA LYS A 61 2.26 -22.18 -8.81
C LYS A 61 1.34 -21.35 -9.71
N GLU A 62 1.35 -21.66 -11.00
CA GLU A 62 0.58 -20.93 -12.01
C GLU A 62 -0.91 -20.81 -11.69
N ALA A 63 -1.53 -21.93 -11.29
CA ALA A 63 -2.93 -21.94 -10.90
C ALA A 63 -3.22 -21.05 -9.68
N GLU A 64 -2.24 -20.83 -8.80
CA GLU A 64 -2.40 -20.07 -7.56
C GLU A 64 -2.33 -18.57 -7.80
N TRP A 65 -1.36 -18.08 -8.56
CA TRP A 65 -1.32 -16.65 -8.87
C TRP A 65 -2.40 -16.27 -9.88
N LYS A 66 -2.84 -17.18 -10.76
CA LYS A 66 -3.94 -16.91 -11.71
C LYS A 66 -5.28 -16.70 -11.02
N ARG A 67 -5.63 -17.53 -10.04
CA ARG A 67 -6.82 -17.33 -9.19
C ARG A 67 -6.68 -16.13 -8.25
N GLY A 68 -5.44 -15.84 -7.84
CA GLY A 68 -5.12 -14.73 -6.93
C GLY A 68 -5.67 -13.37 -7.37
N TYR A 69 -5.81 -13.11 -8.67
CA TYR A 69 -6.41 -11.87 -9.15
C TYR A 69 -7.89 -11.73 -8.76
N ASP A 70 -8.66 -12.81 -8.88
CA ASP A 70 -10.09 -12.79 -8.54
C ASP A 70 -10.26 -12.75 -7.02
N GLU A 71 -9.46 -13.53 -6.28
CA GLU A 71 -9.39 -13.50 -4.80
C GLU A 71 -9.03 -12.10 -4.27
N ILE A 72 -8.11 -11.38 -4.93
CA ILE A 72 -7.75 -10.00 -4.58
C ILE A 72 -8.92 -9.05 -4.82
N ASN A 73 -9.60 -9.16 -5.97
CA ASN A 73 -10.73 -8.30 -6.30
C ASN A 73 -11.90 -8.51 -5.33
N GLU A 74 -12.20 -9.76 -4.99
CA GLU A 74 -13.22 -10.13 -4.01
C GLU A 74 -12.88 -9.60 -2.61
N PHE A 75 -11.62 -9.72 -2.20
CA PHE A 75 -11.15 -9.15 -0.94
C PHE A 75 -11.31 -7.63 -0.90
N GLU A 76 -10.84 -6.92 -1.92
CA GLU A 76 -10.97 -5.47 -2.00
C GLU A 76 -12.43 -5.01 -2.06
N ALA A 77 -13.30 -5.78 -2.72
CA ALA A 77 -14.74 -5.51 -2.76
C ALA A 77 -15.38 -5.65 -1.37
N GLN A 78 -15.08 -6.73 -0.64
CA GLN A 78 -15.58 -6.93 0.72
C GLN A 78 -15.18 -5.78 1.66
N GLN A 79 -13.93 -5.31 1.54
CA GLN A 79 -13.47 -4.19 2.35
C GLN A 79 -14.17 -2.89 1.99
N ALA A 80 -14.35 -2.61 0.70
CA ALA A 80 -15.08 -1.44 0.23
C ALA A 80 -16.55 -1.46 0.69
N ASP A 81 -17.23 -2.60 0.58
CA ASP A 81 -18.61 -2.78 1.03
C ASP A 81 -18.74 -2.63 2.55
N SER A 82 -17.70 -2.97 3.31
CA SER A 82 -17.62 -2.73 4.75
C SER A 82 -17.27 -1.28 5.13
N GLY A 83 -17.11 -0.37 4.17
CA GLY A 83 -16.80 1.04 4.40
C GLY A 83 -15.31 1.39 4.44
N THR A 84 -14.42 0.46 4.09
CA THR A 84 -12.97 0.75 3.99
C THR A 84 -12.66 1.49 2.69
N THR A 85 -12.12 2.69 2.78
CA THR A 85 -11.58 3.39 1.60
C THR A 85 -10.21 2.83 1.23
N ILE A 86 -10.09 2.24 0.03
CA ILE A 86 -8.83 1.67 -0.47
C ILE A 86 -8.13 2.68 -1.38
N VAL A 87 -6.85 2.94 -1.11
CA VAL A 87 -5.94 3.73 -1.94
C VAL A 87 -4.79 2.85 -2.40
N LYS A 88 -4.72 2.53 -3.71
CA LYS A 88 -3.63 1.73 -4.29
C LYS A 88 -2.65 2.61 -5.04
N LEU A 89 -1.42 2.67 -4.55
CA LEU A 89 -0.36 3.47 -5.15
C LEU A 89 0.71 2.55 -5.74
N PHE A 90 0.98 2.70 -7.04
CA PHE A 90 2.07 2.01 -7.70
C PHE A 90 3.16 3.01 -8.10
N VAL A 91 4.33 2.92 -7.45
CA VAL A 91 5.45 3.83 -7.73
C VAL A 91 6.33 3.23 -8.83
N HIS A 92 6.18 3.73 -10.05
CA HIS A 92 6.95 3.24 -11.20
C HIS A 92 8.29 3.98 -11.34
N VAL A 93 9.37 3.23 -11.57
CA VAL A 93 10.72 3.77 -11.82
C VAL A 93 11.27 3.17 -13.11
N THR A 94 11.84 4.02 -13.96
CA THR A 94 12.52 3.57 -15.19
C THR A 94 13.74 2.71 -14.87
N GLN A 95 14.08 1.76 -15.75
CA GLN A 95 15.28 0.92 -15.54
C GLN A 95 16.54 1.76 -15.34
N LYS A 96 16.71 2.80 -16.18
CA LYS A 96 17.81 3.75 -16.09
C LYS A 96 17.93 4.37 -14.69
N GLN A 97 16.81 4.80 -14.12
CA GLN A 97 16.82 5.42 -12.79
C GLN A 97 16.98 4.42 -11.66
N GLN A 98 16.47 3.19 -11.83
CA GLN A 98 16.73 2.10 -10.89
C GLN A 98 18.23 1.76 -10.84
N ASP A 99 18.87 1.64 -12.01
CA ASP A 99 20.30 1.33 -12.14
C ASP A 99 21.17 2.38 -11.46
N LYS A 100 20.88 3.66 -11.75
CA LYS A 100 21.56 4.78 -11.09
C LYS A 100 21.44 4.67 -9.57
N ARG A 101 20.24 4.40 -9.04
CA ARG A 101 20.01 4.28 -7.58
C ARG A 101 20.74 3.09 -6.96
N LEU A 102 20.86 1.97 -7.68
CA LEU A 102 21.61 0.80 -7.20
C LEU A 102 23.11 1.09 -7.15
N ALA A 103 23.66 1.74 -8.19
CA ALA A 103 25.05 2.21 -8.21
C ALA A 103 25.34 3.19 -7.06
N ASP A 104 24.49 4.22 -6.89
CA ASP A 104 24.63 5.22 -5.82
C ASP A 104 24.63 4.56 -4.41
N ARG A 105 23.84 3.49 -4.20
CA ARG A 105 23.77 2.75 -2.92
C ARG A 105 25.03 1.95 -2.65
N LEU A 106 25.66 1.40 -3.69
CA LEU A 106 26.90 0.64 -3.58
C LEU A 106 28.07 1.57 -3.21
N GLU A 107 28.13 2.73 -3.86
CA GLU A 107 29.18 3.72 -3.64
C GLU A 107 29.07 4.38 -2.26
N HIS A 108 27.86 4.73 -1.83
CA HIS A 108 27.64 5.45 -0.58
C HIS A 108 27.74 4.54 0.67
N PRO A 109 28.74 4.70 1.55
CA PRO A 109 29.01 3.76 2.65
C PRO A 109 27.80 3.47 3.56
N TRP A 110 27.07 4.51 3.96
CA TRP A 110 25.89 4.42 4.83
C TRP A 110 24.63 3.81 4.19
N LYS A 111 24.66 3.50 2.88
CA LYS A 111 23.50 2.97 2.13
C LYS A 111 23.72 1.56 1.61
N ARG A 112 24.90 0.97 1.79
CA ARG A 112 25.24 -0.38 1.28
C ARG A 112 24.33 -1.47 1.81
N TRP A 113 23.85 -1.33 3.05
CA TRP A 113 22.89 -2.25 3.66
C TRP A 113 21.50 -2.25 2.97
N LYS A 114 21.20 -1.24 2.13
CA LYS A 114 19.92 -1.08 1.40
C LYS A 114 19.91 -1.69 0.01
N THR A 115 20.93 -2.50 -0.33
CA THR A 115 20.98 -3.24 -1.60
C THR A 115 21.47 -4.66 -1.32
N GLY A 116 20.88 -5.64 -1.98
CA GLY A 116 21.20 -7.05 -1.82
C GLY A 116 21.18 -7.80 -3.14
N ALA A 117 21.61 -9.06 -3.11
CA ALA A 117 21.60 -9.93 -4.31
C ALA A 117 20.22 -10.02 -4.96
N GLU A 118 19.15 -9.97 -4.17
CA GLU A 118 17.76 -10.01 -4.64
C GLU A 118 17.43 -8.83 -5.56
N ASP A 119 17.93 -7.63 -5.26
CA ASP A 119 17.68 -6.44 -6.08
C ASP A 119 18.23 -6.62 -7.50
N TYR A 120 19.41 -7.23 -7.64
CA TYR A 120 20.04 -7.50 -8.92
C TYR A 120 19.39 -8.66 -9.67
N ARG A 121 18.91 -9.70 -8.96
CA ARG A 121 18.11 -10.77 -9.56
C ARG A 121 16.80 -10.22 -10.13
N ASN A 122 16.07 -9.42 -9.34
CA ASN A 122 14.84 -8.78 -9.77
C ASN A 122 15.06 -7.84 -10.96
N ARG A 123 16.17 -7.11 -10.96
CA ARG A 123 16.61 -6.27 -12.08
C ARG A 123 16.77 -7.08 -13.38
N ALA A 124 17.37 -8.27 -13.29
CA ALA A 124 17.58 -9.13 -14.47
C ALA A 124 16.27 -9.63 -15.08
N LYS A 125 15.22 -9.80 -14.27
CA LYS A 125 13.88 -10.26 -14.68
C LYS A 125 12.91 -9.12 -15.03
N ARG A 126 13.42 -7.94 -15.45
CA ARG A 126 12.56 -6.75 -15.68
C ARG A 126 11.39 -7.04 -16.62
N ALA A 127 11.62 -7.76 -17.72
CA ALA A 127 10.58 -8.09 -18.69
C ALA A 127 9.42 -8.87 -18.04
N GLU A 128 9.74 -9.91 -17.26
CA GLU A 128 8.74 -10.72 -16.55
C GLU A 128 7.95 -9.89 -15.54
N TYR A 129 8.62 -8.97 -14.83
CA TYR A 129 7.95 -8.03 -13.92
C TYR A 129 7.03 -7.07 -14.66
N LEU A 130 7.41 -6.56 -15.84
CA LEU A 130 6.54 -5.68 -16.64
C LEU A 130 5.29 -6.43 -17.11
N ASP A 131 5.43 -7.67 -17.56
CA ASP A 131 4.29 -8.51 -17.94
C ASP A 131 3.35 -8.77 -16.75
N ALA A 132 3.92 -9.10 -15.58
CA ALA A 132 3.15 -9.28 -14.35
C ALA A 132 2.42 -7.99 -13.92
N MET A 133 3.07 -6.83 -14.05
CA MET A 133 2.47 -5.52 -13.75
C MET A 133 1.33 -5.20 -14.72
N HIS A 134 1.50 -5.45 -16.02
CA HIS A 134 0.44 -5.23 -17.01
C HIS A 134 -0.81 -6.07 -16.70
N ASP A 135 -0.63 -7.35 -16.40
CA ASP A 135 -1.75 -8.23 -16.02
C ASP A 135 -2.39 -7.78 -14.70
N MET A 136 -1.59 -7.34 -13.73
CA MET A 136 -2.07 -6.78 -12.46
C MET A 136 -2.98 -5.59 -12.68
N PHE A 137 -2.54 -4.56 -13.40
CA PHE A 137 -3.38 -3.40 -13.67
C PHE A 137 -4.64 -3.79 -14.43
N LYS A 138 -4.50 -4.59 -15.50
CA LYS A 138 -5.63 -5.00 -16.33
C LYS A 138 -6.72 -5.75 -15.55
N ARG A 139 -6.33 -6.57 -14.56
CA ARG A 139 -7.26 -7.45 -13.84
C ARG A 139 -7.73 -6.91 -12.50
N THR A 140 -7.06 -5.91 -11.92
CA THR A 140 -7.33 -5.45 -10.55
C THR A 140 -7.58 -3.95 -10.43
N ASP A 141 -7.57 -3.22 -11.55
CA ASP A 141 -8.05 -1.83 -11.57
C ASP A 141 -9.58 -1.81 -11.59
N THR A 142 -10.19 -1.63 -10.42
CA THR A 142 -11.64 -1.72 -10.22
C THR A 142 -12.22 -0.39 -9.77
N ARG A 143 -13.54 -0.22 -9.90
CA ARG A 143 -14.21 1.03 -9.49
C ARG A 143 -14.10 1.30 -7.98
N TRP A 144 -14.08 0.26 -7.16
CA TRP A 144 -14.01 0.37 -5.69
C TRP A 144 -12.58 0.54 -5.19
N ALA A 145 -11.61 -0.04 -5.90
CA ALA A 145 -10.18 0.10 -5.62
C ALA A 145 -9.42 0.36 -6.93
N PRO A 146 -9.36 1.63 -7.40
CA PRO A 146 -8.59 1.99 -8.58
C PRO A 146 -7.09 2.07 -8.26
N TRP A 147 -6.26 1.83 -9.27
CA TRP A 147 -4.82 2.03 -9.22
C TRP A 147 -4.43 3.46 -9.56
N VAL A 148 -3.51 4.02 -8.77
CA VAL A 148 -2.84 5.28 -9.09
C VAL A 148 -1.36 5.02 -9.34
N VAL A 149 -0.91 5.31 -10.57
CA VAL A 149 0.50 5.18 -10.95
C VAL A 149 1.22 6.48 -10.64
N ILE A 150 2.25 6.39 -9.80
CA ILE A 150 3.09 7.52 -9.38
C ILE A 150 4.43 7.43 -10.10
N ASP A 151 4.85 8.53 -10.75
CA ASP A 151 6.20 8.64 -11.29
C ASP A 151 7.21 8.72 -10.13
N GLY A 152 7.93 7.63 -9.93
CA GLY A 152 8.96 7.51 -8.90
C GLY A 152 10.35 7.93 -9.35
N ASN A 153 10.54 8.46 -10.57
CA ASN A 153 11.85 8.87 -11.06
C ASN A 153 12.39 10.09 -10.27
N ASP A 154 11.53 11.08 -10.03
CA ASP A 154 11.77 12.19 -9.10
C ASP A 154 11.08 11.94 -7.76
N LYS A 155 11.86 11.95 -6.67
CA LYS A 155 11.33 11.61 -5.34
C LYS A 155 10.41 12.67 -4.77
N LYS A 156 10.64 13.95 -5.07
CA LYS A 156 9.85 15.05 -4.53
C LYS A 156 8.50 15.09 -5.23
N ALA A 157 8.50 15.06 -6.56
CA ALA A 157 7.29 15.00 -7.38
C ALA A 157 6.47 13.74 -7.06
N GLY A 158 7.11 12.57 -6.97
CA GLY A 158 6.41 11.33 -6.61
C GLY A 158 5.75 11.38 -5.22
N ARG A 159 6.40 11.99 -4.23
CA ARG A 159 5.79 12.19 -2.89
C ARG A 159 4.58 13.11 -2.95
N ILE A 160 4.68 14.22 -3.68
CA ILE A 160 3.56 15.15 -3.86
C ILE A 160 2.40 14.43 -4.53
N GLY A 161 2.65 13.74 -5.66
CA GLY A 161 1.61 13.00 -6.38
C GLY A 161 0.94 11.91 -5.53
N ALA A 162 1.72 11.16 -4.73
CA ALA A 162 1.18 10.17 -3.82
C ALA A 162 0.28 10.80 -2.74
N LEU A 163 0.74 11.87 -2.10
CA LEU A 163 -0.03 12.56 -1.05
C LEU A 163 -1.28 13.24 -1.60
N THR A 164 -1.21 13.83 -2.80
CA THR A 164 -2.37 14.39 -3.50
C THR A 164 -3.40 13.30 -3.79
N ALA A 165 -2.99 12.17 -4.36
CA ALA A 165 -3.91 11.07 -4.65
C ALA A 165 -4.57 10.49 -3.39
N ILE A 166 -3.84 10.41 -2.29
CA ILE A 166 -4.39 10.02 -0.98
C ILE A 166 -5.44 11.04 -0.52
N ALA A 167 -5.09 12.33 -0.51
CA ALA A 167 -5.99 13.39 -0.05
C ALA A 167 -7.28 13.41 -0.87
N GLU A 168 -7.19 13.42 -2.20
CA GLU A 168 -8.35 13.42 -3.10
C GLU A 168 -9.25 12.19 -2.88
N ARG A 169 -8.65 11.01 -2.69
CA ARG A 169 -9.43 9.78 -2.47
C ARG A 169 -10.13 9.79 -1.12
N LEU A 170 -9.46 10.27 -0.06
CA LEU A 170 -10.05 10.38 1.28
C LEU A 170 -11.14 11.45 1.32
N GLU A 171 -10.90 12.64 0.78
CA GLU A 171 -11.91 13.72 0.72
C GLU A 171 -13.20 13.30 -0.01
N ALA A 172 -13.08 12.43 -1.02
CA ALA A 172 -14.24 11.94 -1.77
C ALA A 172 -15.05 10.84 -1.04
N HIS A 173 -14.49 10.17 -0.03
CA HIS A 173 -15.10 8.97 0.57
C HIS A 173 -15.22 9.02 2.11
N VAL A 174 -14.55 9.96 2.77
CA VAL A 174 -14.56 10.14 4.22
C VAL A 174 -15.26 11.45 4.55
N ASP A 175 -16.19 11.41 5.51
CA ASP A 175 -16.83 12.62 6.00
C ASP A 175 -15.82 13.50 6.74
N MET A 176 -15.60 14.71 6.20
CA MET A 176 -14.69 15.70 6.77
C MET A 176 -15.40 16.68 7.72
N THR A 177 -16.69 16.45 8.01
CA THR A 177 -17.47 17.27 8.92
C THR A 177 -17.02 17.02 10.37
N PRO A 178 -16.59 18.05 11.10
CA PRO A 178 -16.25 17.91 12.51
C PRO A 178 -17.44 17.40 13.34
N PRO A 179 -17.20 16.60 14.39
CA PRO A 179 -18.27 16.16 15.28
C PRO A 179 -18.93 17.38 15.93
N VAL A 180 -20.26 17.34 16.04
CA VAL A 180 -21.03 18.39 16.72
C VAL A 180 -20.67 18.39 18.20
N LEU A 181 -20.45 19.57 18.78
CA LEU A 181 -20.24 19.72 20.21
C LEU A 181 -21.52 19.30 20.94
N ASP A 182 -21.41 18.33 21.85
CA ASP A 182 -22.50 17.94 22.73
C ASP A 182 -22.89 19.15 23.60
N PRO A 183 -24.14 19.65 23.52
CA PRO A 183 -24.58 20.82 24.27
C PRO A 183 -24.41 20.68 25.80
N GLU A 184 -24.51 19.46 26.33
CA GLU A 184 -24.33 19.22 27.76
C GLU A 184 -22.85 19.34 28.15
N VAL A 185 -21.96 18.83 27.30
CA VAL A 185 -20.51 19.00 27.47
C VAL A 185 -20.13 20.48 27.37
N GLU A 186 -20.73 21.22 26.43
CA GLU A 186 -20.51 22.66 26.31
C GLU A 186 -20.91 23.39 27.59
N LYS A 187 -22.10 23.11 28.12
CA LYS A 187 -22.60 23.73 29.34
C LYS A 187 -21.68 23.46 30.55
N ILE A 188 -21.32 22.19 30.76
CA ILE A 188 -20.42 21.78 31.86
C ILE A 188 -19.05 22.44 31.71
N ALA A 189 -18.50 22.46 30.49
CA ALA A 189 -17.20 23.05 30.22
C ALA A 189 -17.19 24.56 30.46
N ARG A 190 -18.24 25.28 30.02
CA ARG A 190 -18.38 26.72 30.24
C ARG A 190 -18.48 27.06 31.71
N GLU A 191 -19.29 26.33 32.47
CA GLU A 191 -19.43 26.50 33.91
C GLU A 191 -18.11 26.22 34.65
N ALA A 192 -17.42 25.12 34.32
CA ALA A 192 -16.15 24.74 34.95
C ALA A 192 -14.98 25.69 34.63
N LEU A 193 -14.99 26.30 33.43
CA LEU A 193 -13.91 27.18 32.96
C LEU A 193 -14.23 28.68 33.12
N GLY A 194 -15.44 29.04 33.56
CA GLY A 194 -15.88 30.44 33.70
C GLY A 194 -16.01 31.19 32.37
N LEU A 195 -16.40 30.46 31.31
CA LEU A 195 -16.59 30.98 29.94
C LEU A 195 -18.04 31.37 29.64
#